data_AF-A0A352B3Z1-F1
#
_entry.id   AF-A0A352B3Z1-F1
#
_cell.length_a   1.000
_cell.length_b   1.000
_cell.length_c   1.000
_cell.angle_alpha   90.00
_cell.angle_beta   90.00
_cell.angle_gamma   90.00
#
_symmetry.space_group_name_H-M   'P 1'
#
loop_
_entity.id
_entity.type
_entity.pdbx_description
1 polymer ?
#
loop_
_entity_poly.entity_id
_entity_poly.type
_entity_poly.pdbx_seq_one_letter_code
_entity_poly.pdbx_strand_id
1 'polypeptide(L)'
;MVVTAYDPGSESCGWRRGRLLFWRKFVAEGPRQGERYTGRTAANTRPKPVRPGLVSWDTVRHPWMAPVRLILFWNLLPRPGTIAADTRVYPFGTRIYVPGWGWGVVEDRGSAIQGPAHIDLFFPSRRKALAWGSQRLTVKVVAP
;
A
#
# COMPACT_ATOMS: atom_id res chain seq x y z
N MET A 1 -7.85 -4.04 -15.40
CA MET A 1 -7.66 -2.89 -14.50
C MET A 1 -6.20 -2.47 -14.56
N VAL A 2 -5.91 -1.17 -14.58
CA VAL A 2 -4.56 -0.61 -14.40
C VAL A 2 -4.21 -0.68 -12.93
N VAL A 3 -3.08 -1.28 -12.61
CA VAL A 3 -2.61 -1.52 -11.24
C VAL A 3 -1.23 -0.91 -11.12
N THR A 4 -1.16 0.23 -10.43
CA THR A 4 0.10 0.94 -10.15
C THR A 4 0.61 0.62 -8.75
N ALA A 5 1.78 1.15 -8.41
CA ALA A 5 2.33 1.07 -7.07
C ALA A 5 2.76 2.44 -6.54
N TYR A 6 2.55 2.64 -5.24
CA TYR A 6 3.03 3.80 -4.50
C TYR A 6 3.78 3.37 -3.23
N ASP A 7 4.52 4.32 -2.66
CA ASP A 7 5.33 4.14 -1.46
C ASP A 7 5.16 5.38 -0.55
N PRO A 8 5.62 5.35 0.71
CA PRO A 8 5.43 6.49 1.63
C PRO A 8 6.31 7.71 1.31
N GLY A 9 7.17 7.64 0.29
CA GLY A 9 8.09 8.70 -0.12
C GLY A 9 7.39 9.97 -0.62
N SER A 10 8.16 11.07 -0.63
CA SER A 10 7.69 12.40 -1.03
C SER A 10 7.15 12.46 -2.46
N GLU A 11 7.75 11.71 -3.38
CA GLU A 11 7.33 11.67 -4.79
C GLU A 11 5.95 11.04 -4.97
N SER A 12 5.65 10.00 -4.19
CA SER A 12 4.40 9.25 -4.27
C SER A 12 3.28 9.93 -3.47
N CYS A 13 3.61 10.49 -2.30
CA CYS A 13 2.63 11.04 -1.37
C CYS A 13 2.53 12.56 -1.34
N GLY A 14 3.36 13.29 -2.10
CA GLY A 14 3.35 14.75 -2.18
C GLY A 14 3.61 15.41 -0.82
N TRP A 15 4.80 15.23 -0.27
CA TRP A 15 5.21 15.94 0.94
C TRP A 15 6.66 16.39 0.87
N ARG A 16 6.99 17.47 1.59
CA ARG A 16 8.37 17.96 1.75
C ARG A 16 8.82 17.97 3.19
N ARG A 17 10.12 17.83 3.38
CA ARG A 17 10.76 17.95 4.70
C ARG A 17 11.22 19.39 4.93
N GLY A 18 10.87 19.99 6.06
CA GLY A 18 11.39 21.28 6.49
C GLY A 18 12.93 21.32 6.56
N ARG A 19 13.52 22.47 6.21
CA ARG A 19 14.97 22.65 6.02
C ARG A 19 15.75 22.90 7.32
N LEU A 20 15.10 23.39 8.39
CA LEU A 20 15.74 23.69 9.67
C LEU A 20 15.72 22.49 10.62
N LEU A 21 16.87 22.19 11.23
CA LEU A 21 17.09 21.06 12.15
C LEU A 21 16.05 20.98 13.29
N PHE A 22 15.62 22.13 13.80
CA PHE A 22 14.73 22.28 14.95
C PHE A 22 13.22 22.25 14.57
N TRP A 23 12.91 22.31 13.28
CA TRP A 23 11.55 22.30 12.73
C TRP A 23 11.43 21.28 11.59
N ARG A 24 11.95 20.05 11.79
CA ARG A 24 11.78 18.92 10.86
C ARG A 24 10.32 18.45 10.84
N LYS A 25 9.43 19.27 10.30
CA LYS A 25 8.05 18.90 10.01
C LYS A 25 7.97 18.41 8.56
N PHE A 26 7.24 17.32 8.37
CA PHE A 26 6.78 16.92 7.04
C PHE A 26 5.53 17.72 6.72
N VAL A 27 5.53 18.38 5.58
CA VAL A 27 4.47 19.29 5.15
C VAL A 27 3.89 18.75 3.85
N ALA A 28 2.57 18.65 3.77
CA ALA A 28 1.89 18.20 2.56
C ALA A 28 2.10 19.21 1.42
N GLU A 29 2.14 18.69 0.20
CA GLU A 29 2.17 19.43 -1.07
C GLU A 29 0.86 19.16 -1.82
N GLY A 30 0.44 20.09 -2.68
CA GLY A 30 -0.83 19.99 -3.41
C GLY A 30 -2.02 20.64 -2.68
N PRO A 31 -3.25 20.07 -2.75
CA PRO A 31 -4.46 20.74 -2.25
C PRO A 31 -4.45 21.10 -0.76
N ARG A 32 -3.61 20.43 0.04
CA ARG A 32 -3.42 20.67 1.48
C ARG A 32 -2.05 21.28 1.80
N GLN A 33 -1.51 22.08 0.88
CA GLN A 33 -0.19 22.67 1.01
C GLN A 33 -0.04 23.44 2.33
N GLY A 34 1.03 23.15 3.07
CA GLY A 34 1.31 23.81 4.35
C GLY A 34 0.81 23.05 5.58
N GLU A 35 -0.13 22.11 5.41
CA GLU A 35 -0.57 21.25 6.50
C GLU A 35 0.48 20.21 6.90
N ARG A 36 0.41 19.72 8.15
CA ARG A 36 1.29 18.66 8.63
C ARG A 36 0.97 17.34 7.93
N TYR A 37 1.95 16.76 7.26
CA TYR A 37 1.85 15.41 6.69
C TYR A 37 1.98 14.35 7.79
N THR A 38 1.02 13.43 7.87
CA THR A 38 0.95 12.39 8.91
C THR A 38 1.31 11.00 8.41
N GLY A 39 1.32 10.77 7.09
CA GLY A 39 1.51 9.45 6.48
C GLY A 39 0.36 8.47 6.74
N ARG A 40 -0.81 8.96 7.17
CA ARG A 40 -2.02 8.16 7.31
C ARG A 40 -2.80 8.12 6.00
N THR A 41 -3.50 7.01 5.78
CA THR A 41 -4.43 6.82 4.68
C THR A 41 -5.67 7.69 4.84
N ALA A 42 -6.48 7.78 3.79
CA ALA A 42 -7.78 8.46 3.85
C ALA A 42 -8.77 7.83 4.85
N ALA A 43 -8.66 6.53 5.15
CA ALA A 43 -9.40 5.87 6.23
C ALA A 43 -8.78 6.08 7.63
N ASN A 44 -7.82 7.00 7.76
CA ASN A 44 -7.11 7.32 9.01
C ASN A 44 -6.30 6.13 9.60
N THR A 45 -5.92 5.16 8.75
CA THR A 45 -5.08 4.02 9.12
C THR A 45 -3.62 4.26 8.72
N ARG A 46 -2.70 3.43 9.22
CA ARG A 46 -1.33 3.39 8.68
C ARG A 46 -1.30 2.45 7.48
N PRO A 47 -0.72 2.84 6.33
CA PRO A 47 -0.63 1.97 5.18
C PRO A 47 0.28 0.77 5.46
N LYS A 48 -0.07 -0.38 4.91
CA LYS A 48 0.51 -1.68 5.26
C LYS A 48 0.91 -2.44 4.00
N PRO A 49 2.13 -2.99 3.92
CA PRO A 49 2.47 -3.90 2.82
C PRO A 49 1.76 -5.24 3.01
N VAL A 50 1.49 -5.94 1.89
CA VAL A 50 1.07 -7.35 1.93
C VAL A 50 2.12 -8.16 2.68
N ARG A 51 1.66 -9.00 3.61
CA ARG A 51 2.52 -9.98 4.24
C ARG A 51 2.01 -11.39 3.93
N PRO A 52 2.80 -12.21 3.22
CA PRO A 52 2.45 -13.60 2.99
C PRO A 52 2.52 -14.40 4.30
N GLY A 53 1.61 -15.36 4.48
CA GLY A 53 1.60 -16.27 5.64
C GLY A 53 2.63 -17.39 5.52
N LEU A 54 2.60 -18.34 6.46
CA LEU A 54 3.50 -19.50 6.46
C LEU A 54 3.32 -20.35 5.19
N VAL A 55 2.08 -20.63 4.79
CA VAL A 55 1.78 -21.33 3.53
C VAL A 55 1.74 -20.30 2.41
N SER A 56 2.89 -20.01 1.82
CA SER A 56 3.02 -19.05 0.72
C SER A 56 4.19 -19.38 -0.20
N TRP A 57 4.12 -18.87 -1.44
CA TRP A 57 5.24 -18.95 -2.39
C TRP A 57 6.54 -18.32 -1.86
N ASP A 58 6.41 -17.35 -0.96
CA ASP A 58 7.55 -16.72 -0.29
C ASP A 58 8.26 -17.69 0.66
N THR A 59 7.51 -18.48 1.44
CA THR A 59 8.06 -19.54 2.29
C THR A 59 8.68 -20.66 1.46
N VAL A 60 8.06 -21.05 0.34
CA VAL A 60 8.61 -22.09 -0.56
C VAL A 60 9.97 -21.68 -1.12
N ARG A 61 10.16 -20.39 -1.47
CA ARG A 61 11.44 -19.87 -1.97
C ARG A 61 12.48 -19.63 -0.87
N HIS A 62 12.06 -19.42 0.37
CA HIS A 62 12.95 -19.14 1.50
C HIS A 62 12.70 -20.12 2.67
N PRO A 63 12.91 -21.44 2.47
CA PRO A 63 12.53 -22.46 3.44
C PRO A 63 13.26 -22.30 4.79
N TRP A 64 14.46 -21.73 4.81
CA TRP A 64 15.21 -21.44 6.04
C TRP A 64 14.53 -20.40 6.96
N MET A 65 13.54 -19.65 6.46
CA MET A 65 12.75 -18.73 7.30
C MET A 65 11.65 -19.45 8.08
N ALA A 66 11.32 -20.71 7.78
CA ALA A 66 10.23 -21.42 8.44
C ALA A 66 10.41 -21.51 9.97
N PRO A 67 11.59 -21.92 10.52
CA PRO A 67 11.81 -21.93 11.97
C PRO A 67 11.64 -20.54 12.61
N VAL A 68 12.13 -19.48 11.94
CA VAL A 68 11.99 -18.10 12.43
C VAL A 68 10.53 -17.65 12.46
N ARG A 69 9.71 -18.04 11.46
CA ARG A 69 8.27 -17.73 11.42
C ARG A 69 7.47 -18.50 12.46
N LEU A 70 7.90 -19.71 12.81
CA LEU A 70 7.32 -20.52 13.89
C LEU A 70 7.57 -19.88 15.26
N ILE A 71 8.79 -19.37 15.50
CA ILE A 71 9.14 -18.68 16.76
C ILE A 71 8.43 -17.32 16.85
N LEU A 72 8.41 -16.55 15.76
CA LEU A 72 7.74 -15.26 15.69
C LEU A 72 6.29 -15.44 15.23
N PHE A 73 5.44 -16.01 16.08
CA PHE A 73 4.08 -16.46 15.70
C PHE A 73 3.23 -15.38 15.01
N TRP A 74 3.47 -14.10 15.30
CA TRP A 74 2.85 -12.97 14.61
C TRP A 74 3.13 -12.94 13.09
N ASN A 75 4.12 -13.67 12.57
CA ASN A 75 4.43 -13.83 11.14
C ASN A 75 3.81 -15.07 10.49
N LEU A 76 3.08 -15.90 11.24
CA LEU A 76 2.41 -17.09 10.70
C LEU A 76 1.25 -16.72 9.80
N LEU A 77 0.47 -15.71 10.20
CA LEU A 77 -0.78 -15.35 9.53
C LEU A 77 -0.56 -14.34 8.40
N PRO A 78 -1.16 -14.58 7.21
CA PRO A 78 -1.15 -13.62 6.13
C PRO A 78 -1.87 -12.34 6.57
N ARG A 79 -1.45 -11.21 6.02
CA ARG A 79 -2.06 -9.92 6.31
C ARG A 79 -2.24 -9.14 5.02
N PRO A 80 -3.45 -8.59 4.75
CA PRO A 80 -3.69 -7.84 3.54
C PRO A 80 -2.88 -6.55 3.51
N GLY A 81 -2.55 -6.11 2.30
CA GLY A 81 -1.96 -4.80 2.06
C GLY A 81 -3.00 -3.69 1.96
N THR A 82 -2.53 -2.46 1.94
CA THR A 82 -3.36 -1.27 1.70
C THR A 82 -3.44 -0.98 0.21
N ILE A 83 -4.64 -0.66 -0.27
CA ILE A 83 -4.93 -0.24 -1.64
C ILE A 83 -5.50 1.18 -1.61
N ALA A 84 -5.03 2.02 -2.52
CA ALA A 84 -5.69 3.27 -2.87
C ALA A 84 -6.57 3.08 -4.11
N ALA A 85 -7.81 3.54 -4.04
CA ALA A 85 -8.77 3.41 -5.13
C ALA A 85 -9.79 4.57 -5.11
N ASP A 86 -10.61 4.68 -6.15
CA ASP A 86 -11.75 5.59 -6.15
C ASP A 86 -12.84 5.06 -5.22
N THR A 87 -13.02 5.71 -4.07
CA THR A 87 -13.96 5.28 -3.03
C THR A 87 -15.43 5.41 -3.42
N ARG A 88 -15.74 6.12 -4.51
CA ARG A 88 -17.10 6.19 -5.07
C ARG A 88 -17.48 4.89 -5.78
N VAL A 89 -16.47 4.16 -6.26
CA VAL A 89 -16.63 2.86 -6.95
C VAL A 89 -16.31 1.70 -6.01
N TYR A 90 -15.23 1.83 -5.24
CA TYR A 90 -14.75 0.82 -4.29
C TYR A 90 -14.74 1.41 -2.87
N PRO A 91 -15.85 1.29 -2.10
CA PRO A 91 -15.92 1.83 -0.75
C PRO A 91 -14.79 1.30 0.15
N PHE A 92 -14.43 2.06 1.19
CA PHE A 92 -13.45 1.61 2.16
C PHE A 92 -13.85 0.24 2.75
N GLY A 93 -12.87 -0.64 2.91
CA GLY A 93 -13.09 -2.03 3.33
C GLY A 93 -13.21 -3.03 2.16
N THR A 94 -13.42 -2.57 0.92
CA THR A 94 -13.43 -3.44 -0.26
C THR A 94 -12.15 -4.26 -0.32
N ARG A 95 -12.28 -5.59 -0.48
CA ARG A 95 -11.15 -6.51 -0.56
C ARG A 95 -10.84 -6.84 -2.00
N ILE A 96 -9.59 -6.67 -2.42
CA ILE A 96 -9.17 -6.93 -3.80
C ILE A 96 -7.99 -7.89 -3.79
N TYR A 97 -8.08 -8.96 -4.56
CA TYR A 97 -6.95 -9.84 -4.85
C TYR A 97 -6.29 -9.42 -6.16
N VAL A 98 -4.99 -9.14 -6.08
CA VAL A 98 -4.16 -8.79 -7.23
C VAL A 98 -3.15 -9.91 -7.48
N PRO A 99 -3.16 -10.55 -8.66
CA PRO A 99 -2.18 -11.56 -9.02
C PRO A 99 -0.75 -11.02 -8.89
N GLY A 100 0.15 -11.81 -8.31
CA GLY A 100 1.56 -11.42 -8.11
C GLY A 100 1.82 -10.48 -6.91
N TRP A 101 0.79 -9.88 -6.32
CA TRP A 101 0.93 -9.04 -5.11
C TRP A 101 0.24 -9.64 -3.89
N GLY A 102 -1.01 -10.10 -4.03
CA GLY A 102 -1.79 -10.73 -2.95
C GLY A 102 -3.11 -10.01 -2.67
N TRP A 103 -3.67 -10.27 -1.47
CA TRP A 103 -4.89 -9.62 -1.00
C TRP A 103 -4.59 -8.25 -0.41
N GLY A 104 -5.44 -7.26 -0.72
CA GLY A 104 -5.43 -5.96 -0.08
C GLY A 104 -6.83 -5.45 0.24
N VAL A 105 -6.87 -4.38 1.02
CA VAL A 105 -8.09 -3.67 1.45
C VAL A 105 -8.00 -2.23 0.98
N VAL A 106 -9.09 -1.70 0.43
CA VAL A 106 -9.20 -0.28 0.11
C VAL A 106 -9.29 0.50 1.42
N GLU A 107 -8.21 1.19 1.78
CA GLU A 107 -8.13 2.05 2.97
C GLU A 107 -7.70 3.47 2.60
N ASP A 108 -7.29 3.69 1.34
CA ASP A 108 -6.72 4.96 0.90
C ASP A 108 -7.36 5.45 -0.39
N ARG A 109 -7.13 6.73 -0.73
CA ARG A 109 -7.62 7.35 -1.96
C ARG A 109 -6.58 8.33 -2.50
N GLY A 110 -6.41 8.35 -3.81
CA GLY A 110 -5.51 9.28 -4.50
C GLY A 110 -6.29 10.13 -5.51
N SER A 111 -5.91 11.40 -5.67
CA SER A 111 -6.54 12.28 -6.67
C SER A 111 -6.32 11.78 -8.10
N ALA A 112 -5.21 11.09 -8.36
CA ALA A 112 -4.88 10.49 -9.66
C ALA A 112 -5.54 9.11 -9.88
N ILE A 113 -6.11 8.49 -8.85
CA ILE A 113 -6.66 7.13 -8.92
C ILE A 113 -8.18 7.24 -8.97
N GLN A 114 -8.71 7.37 -10.19
CA GLN A 114 -10.13 7.63 -10.42
C GLN A 114 -10.80 6.54 -11.28
N GLY A 115 -12.09 6.33 -11.01
CA GLY A 115 -12.92 5.40 -11.76
C GLY A 115 -12.70 3.91 -11.44
N PRO A 116 -13.39 3.02 -12.17
CA PRO A 116 -13.40 1.58 -11.88
C PRO A 116 -12.15 0.85 -12.36
N ALA A 117 -11.38 1.43 -13.27
CA ALA A 117 -10.34 0.73 -14.00
C ALA A 117 -8.91 1.00 -13.48
N HIS A 118 -8.74 1.70 -12.34
CA HIS A 118 -7.44 2.05 -11.79
C HIS A 118 -7.39 1.87 -10.27
N ILE A 119 -6.40 1.14 -9.78
CA ILE A 119 -6.05 1.02 -8.36
C ILE A 119 -4.55 1.19 -8.17
N ASP A 120 -4.14 1.56 -6.96
CA ASP A 120 -2.75 1.78 -6.60
C ASP A 120 -2.37 0.98 -5.35
N LEU A 121 -1.27 0.24 -5.43
CA LEU A 121 -0.86 -0.71 -4.40
C LEU A 121 0.21 -0.13 -3.49
N PHE A 122 0.05 -0.26 -2.18
CA PHE A 122 1.07 0.21 -1.25
C PHE A 122 2.26 -0.74 -1.19
N PHE A 123 3.45 -0.19 -1.36
CA PHE A 123 4.74 -0.84 -1.14
C PHE A 123 5.54 -0.11 -0.05
N PRO A 124 6.37 -0.83 0.72
CA PRO A 124 7.09 -0.24 1.83
C PRO A 124 8.30 0.60 1.39
N SER A 125 8.70 0.56 0.10
CA SER A 125 9.81 1.35 -0.41
C SER A 125 9.65 1.70 -1.89
N ARG A 126 10.17 2.87 -2.28
CA ARG A 126 10.21 3.35 -3.67
C ARG A 126 10.78 2.33 -4.64
N ARG A 127 11.90 1.69 -4.30
CA ARG A 127 12.52 0.65 -5.13
C ARG A 127 11.54 -0.49 -5.46
N LYS A 128 10.74 -0.92 -4.48
CA LYS A 128 9.75 -2.00 -4.69
C LYS A 128 8.56 -1.50 -5.52
N ALA A 129 8.10 -0.28 -5.30
CA ALA A 129 7.04 0.32 -6.10
C ALA A 129 7.45 0.46 -7.58
N LEU A 130 8.67 0.96 -7.83
CA LEU A 130 9.22 1.07 -9.18
C LEU A 130 9.44 -0.30 -9.84
N ALA A 131 9.90 -1.30 -9.09
CA ALA A 131 10.05 -2.66 -9.59
C ALA A 131 8.70 -3.31 -9.95
N TRP A 132 7.61 -2.94 -9.26
CA TRP A 132 6.26 -3.33 -9.65
C TRP A 132 5.80 -2.63 -10.92
N GLY A 133 6.01 -1.31 -11.01
CA GLY A 133 5.65 -0.50 -12.17
C GLY A 133 4.14 -0.30 -12.34
N SER A 134 3.69 -0.22 -13.60
CA SER A 134 2.27 -0.15 -13.97
C SER A 134 1.92 -1.37 -14.80
N GLN A 135 0.88 -2.10 -14.41
CA GLN A 135 0.48 -3.34 -15.05
C GLN A 135 -1.02 -3.34 -15.35
N ARG A 136 -1.42 -3.99 -16.45
CA ARG A 136 -2.83 -4.28 -16.73
C ARG A 136 -3.14 -5.69 -16.28
N LEU A 137 -3.87 -5.82 -15.18
CA LEU A 137 -4.20 -7.11 -14.56
C LEU A 137 -5.70 -7.30 -14.45
N THR A 138 -6.10 -8.57 -14.44
CA THR A 138 -7.44 -9.00 -14.02
C THR A 138 -7.39 -9.25 -12.52
N VAL A 139 -8.17 -8.49 -11.76
CA VAL A 139 -8.24 -8.56 -10.30
C VAL A 139 -9.56 -9.18 -9.86
N LYS A 140 -9.58 -9.75 -8.66
CA LYS A 140 -10.83 -10.23 -8.04
C LYS A 140 -11.25 -9.25 -6.95
N VAL A 141 -12.41 -8.65 -7.13
CA VAL A 141 -13.00 -7.70 -6.16
C VAL A 141 -14.04 -8.42 -5.32
N VAL A 142 -14.03 -8.18 -4.02
CA VAL A 142 -15.03 -8.63 -3.05
C VAL A 142 -15.52 -7.38 -2.34
N ALA A 143 -16.80 -7.08 -2.52
CA ALA A 143 -17.46 -5.95 -1.87
C ALA A 143 -17.36 -6.07 -0.34
N PRO A 144 -17.31 -4.93 0.39
CA PRO A 144 -17.21 -4.90 1.84
C PRO A 144 -18.46 -5.46 2.53
#